data_AF-A0A1F7XLR0-F1
#
_entry.id   AF-A0A1F7XLR0-F1
#
_cell.length_a   1.000
_cell.length_b   1.000
_cell.length_c   1.000
_cell.angle_alpha   90.00
_cell.angle_beta   90.00
_cell.angle_gamma   90.00
#
_symmetry.space_group_name_H-M   'P 1'
#
loop_
_entity.id
_entity.type
_entity.pdbx_description
1 polymer ?
#
loop_
_entity_poly.entity_id
_entity_poly.type
_entity_poly.pdbx_seq_one_letter_code
_entity_poly.pdbx_strand_id
1 'polypeptide(L)'
;MEIIATQKYLITSPKKLREVAAVAKKLSPIRAIEILPFIGKRAATPLLKVIKNAIASAKAKGSSEGELAFKEIQIGEGPRLKRFRAGAHGRAKPYKRRMSHIRVVLTTQNSQIPVSKSQINSNAQNSSAEKKKEGKK
;
A
#
# COMPACT_ATOMS: atom_id res chain seq x y z
N MET A 1 -17.02 3.51 -8.17
CA MET A 1 -16.39 2.76 -9.29
C MET A 1 -15.16 2.03 -8.78
N GLU A 2 -14.80 0.87 -9.36
CA GLU A 2 -13.55 0.16 -9.04
C GLU A 2 -12.54 0.29 -10.18
N ILE A 3 -11.30 0.66 -9.84
CA ILE A 3 -10.18 0.76 -10.78
C ILE A 3 -9.11 -0.23 -10.32
N ILE A 4 -8.78 -1.17 -11.19
CA ILE A 4 -7.82 -2.24 -10.90
C ILE A 4 -6.54 -1.98 -11.69
N ALA A 5 -5.40 -2.05 -11.02
CA ALA A 5 -4.08 -2.11 -11.65
C ALA A 5 -3.34 -3.35 -11.19
N THR A 6 -2.75 -4.09 -12.12
CA THR A 6 -2.00 -5.32 -11.81
C THR A 6 -0.61 -5.29 -12.42
N GLN A 7 0.36 -5.82 -11.69
CA GLN A 7 1.69 -6.12 -12.23
C GLN A 7 2.11 -7.54 -11.84
N LYS A 8 2.40 -8.35 -12.86
CA LYS A 8 2.71 -9.77 -12.73
C LYS A 8 4.22 -10.04 -12.93
N TYR A 9 4.67 -11.21 -12.48
CA TYR A 9 6.04 -11.71 -12.60
C TYR A 9 7.16 -10.80 -12.08
N LEU A 10 6.91 -10.06 -10.99
CA LEU A 10 7.95 -9.24 -10.35
C LEU A 10 8.98 -10.12 -9.65
N ILE A 11 10.27 -9.89 -9.92
CA ILE A 11 11.38 -10.59 -9.26
C ILE A 11 11.66 -9.93 -7.90
N THR A 12 10.70 -10.05 -6.99
CA THR A 12 10.81 -9.58 -5.61
C THR A 12 10.07 -10.56 -4.70
N SER A 13 10.58 -10.75 -3.49
CA SER A 13 9.93 -11.63 -2.52
C SER A 13 8.60 -11.02 -2.06
N PRO A 14 7.49 -11.78 -2.06
CA PRO A 14 6.19 -11.31 -1.58
C PRO A 14 6.24 -10.71 -0.18
N LYS A 15 7.05 -11.27 0.74
CA LYS A 15 7.19 -10.77 2.12
C LYS A 15 7.69 -9.32 2.16
N LYS A 16 8.68 -8.97 1.33
CA LYS A 16 9.26 -7.62 1.28
C LYS A 16 8.27 -6.60 0.72
N LEU A 17 7.43 -7.01 -0.23
CA LEU A 17 6.36 -6.17 -0.74
C LEU A 17 5.24 -5.97 0.28
N ARG A 18 4.89 -7.01 1.05
CA ARG A 18 3.80 -6.94 2.05
C ARG A 18 4.11 -5.94 3.16
N GLU A 19 5.36 -5.88 3.57
CA GLU A 19 5.85 -4.88 4.53
C GLU A 19 5.58 -3.45 4.05
N VAL A 20 5.92 -3.15 2.79
CA VAL A 20 5.70 -1.81 2.22
C VAL A 20 4.23 -1.52 1.94
N ALA A 21 3.47 -2.51 1.46
CA ALA A 21 2.04 -2.34 1.20
C ALA A 21 1.22 -2.12 2.48
N ALA A 22 1.64 -2.68 3.62
CA ALA A 22 0.99 -2.42 4.91
C ALA A 22 1.06 -0.93 5.30
N VAL A 23 2.15 -0.24 4.93
CA VAL A 23 2.28 1.22 5.12
C VAL A 23 1.39 1.96 4.12
N ALA A 24 1.49 1.61 2.83
CA ALA A 24 0.72 2.28 1.76
C ALA A 24 -0.81 2.19 1.96
N LYS A 25 -1.31 1.05 2.47
CA LYS A 25 -2.75 0.84 2.70
C LYS A 25 -3.37 1.83 3.69
N LYS A 26 -2.58 2.39 4.61
CA LYS A 26 -3.06 3.35 5.63
C LYS A 26 -3.10 4.81 5.12
N LEU A 27 -2.60 5.07 3.92
CA LEU A 27 -2.43 6.40 3.36
C LEU A 27 -3.40 6.62 2.20
N SER A 28 -3.62 7.88 1.81
CA SER A 28 -4.28 8.17 0.52
C SER A 28 -3.35 7.81 -0.64
N PRO A 29 -3.88 7.50 -1.84
CA PRO A 29 -3.06 7.18 -3.02
C PRO A 29 -2.04 8.26 -3.38
N ILE A 30 -2.39 9.54 -3.22
CA ILE A 30 -1.49 10.68 -3.43
C ILE A 30 -0.38 10.68 -2.38
N ARG A 31 -0.71 10.63 -1.08
CA ARG A 31 0.30 10.56 0.00
C ARG A 31 1.21 9.35 -0.15
N ALA A 32 0.68 8.22 -0.62
CA ALA A 32 1.48 7.03 -0.85
C ALA A 32 2.56 7.28 -1.93
N ILE A 33 2.26 8.03 -3.00
CA ILE A 33 3.26 8.39 -4.01
C ILE A 33 4.39 9.24 -3.42
N GLU A 34 4.05 10.16 -2.53
CA GLU A 34 5.02 11.05 -1.88
C GLU A 34 5.91 10.29 -0.89
N ILE A 35 5.35 9.39 -0.09
CA ILE A 35 6.06 8.73 1.02
C ILE A 35 6.87 7.52 0.55
N LEU A 36 6.34 6.72 -0.39
CA LEU A 36 6.97 5.45 -0.80
C LEU A 36 8.45 5.56 -1.23
N PRO A 37 8.90 6.61 -1.95
CA PRO A 37 10.30 6.79 -2.31
C PRO A 37 11.25 6.87 -1.10
N PHE A 38 10.78 7.38 0.05
CA PHE A 38 11.60 7.66 1.22
C PHE A 38 11.67 6.53 2.25
N ILE A 39 10.92 5.44 2.05
CA ILE A 39 10.89 4.28 2.98
C ILE A 39 12.22 3.50 3.01
N GLY A 40 13.14 3.74 2.05
CA GLY A 40 14.46 3.10 2.00
C GLY A 40 14.43 1.60 1.63
N LYS A 41 13.28 1.07 1.19
CA LYS A 41 13.11 -0.33 0.79
C LYS A 41 13.03 -0.44 -0.73
N ARG A 42 13.84 -1.32 -1.35
CA ARG A 42 13.78 -1.61 -2.80
C ARG A 42 12.41 -2.07 -3.28
N ALA A 43 11.61 -2.67 -2.40
CA ALA A 43 10.24 -3.10 -2.71
C ALA A 43 9.25 -1.94 -2.90
N ALA A 44 9.61 -0.71 -2.51
CA ALA A 44 8.77 0.46 -2.72
C ALA A 44 8.71 0.89 -4.19
N THR A 45 9.81 0.78 -4.94
CA THR A 45 9.87 1.17 -6.36
C THR A 45 8.83 0.45 -7.23
N PRO A 46 8.68 -0.89 -7.20
CA PRO A 46 7.64 -1.56 -7.99
C PRO A 46 6.23 -1.20 -7.51
N LEU A 47 6.00 -1.05 -6.20
CA LEU A 47 4.68 -0.68 -5.68
C LEU A 47 4.27 0.73 -6.12
N LEU A 48 5.21 1.69 -6.08
CA LEU A 48 5.03 3.06 -6.56
C LEU A 48 4.57 3.08 -8.02
N LYS A 49 5.22 2.30 -8.89
CA LYS A 49 4.86 2.22 -10.31
C LYS A 49 3.42 1.75 -10.50
N VAL A 50 2.99 0.73 -9.76
CA VAL A 50 1.61 0.21 -9.85
C VAL A 50 0.59 1.23 -9.35
N ILE A 51 0.88 1.94 -8.26
CA ILE A 51 -0.03 2.98 -7.73
C ILE A 51 -0.15 4.15 -8.71
N LYS A 52 0.97 4.62 -9.29
CA LYS A 52 0.95 5.64 -10.34
C LYS A 52 0.11 5.21 -11.54
N ASN A 53 0.26 3.96 -11.99
CA ASN A 53 -0.54 3.41 -13.08
C ASN A 53 -2.05 3.35 -12.72
N ALA A 54 -2.37 2.98 -11.48
CA ALA A 54 -3.76 2.95 -11.01
C ALA A 54 -4.41 4.34 -11.01
N ILE A 55 -3.70 5.37 -10.56
CA ILE A 55 -4.17 6.76 -10.58
C ILE A 55 -4.32 7.26 -12.02
N ALA A 56 -3.34 7.00 -12.89
CA ALA A 56 -3.45 7.35 -14.31
C ALA A 56 -4.68 6.69 -14.97
N SER A 57 -4.94 5.43 -14.64
CA SER A 57 -6.13 4.70 -15.11
C SER A 57 -7.43 5.29 -14.55
N ALA A 58 -7.43 5.75 -13.30
CA ALA A 58 -8.59 6.41 -12.68
C ALA A 58 -8.85 7.78 -13.31
N LYS A 59 -7.80 8.56 -13.59
CA LYS A 59 -7.87 9.84 -14.30
C LYS A 59 -8.45 9.68 -15.71
N ALA A 60 -7.99 8.66 -16.45
CA ALA A 60 -8.54 8.33 -17.77
C ALA A 60 -10.04 7.97 -17.74
N LYS A 61 -10.53 7.49 -16.59
CA LYS A 61 -11.94 7.16 -16.34
C LYS A 61 -12.75 8.33 -15.76
N GLY A 62 -12.17 9.53 -15.68
CA GLY A 62 -12.84 10.75 -15.21
C GLY A 62 -12.95 10.88 -13.68
N SER A 63 -12.20 10.10 -12.91
CA SER A 63 -12.17 10.25 -11.44
C SER A 63 -11.16 11.32 -11.01
N SER A 64 -11.56 12.16 -10.06
CA SER A 64 -10.66 13.13 -9.41
C SER A 64 -9.65 12.42 -8.51
N GLU A 65 -8.39 12.86 -8.54
CA GLU A 65 -7.29 12.24 -7.79
C GLU A 65 -7.54 12.31 -6.27
N GLY A 66 -8.20 13.38 -5.79
CA GLY A 66 -8.47 13.63 -4.37
C GLY A 66 -9.53 12.71 -3.74
N GLU A 67 -10.37 12.07 -4.56
CA GLU A 67 -11.48 11.22 -4.10
C GLU A 67 -11.12 9.72 -4.12
N LEU A 68 -9.89 9.38 -4.50
CA LEU A 68 -9.44 8.00 -4.62
C LEU A 68 -9.04 7.45 -3.25
N ALA A 69 -9.54 6.27 -2.92
CA ALA A 69 -9.14 5.50 -1.75
C ALA A 69 -8.65 4.10 -2.16
N PHE A 70 -7.71 3.53 -1.40
CA PHE A 70 -7.35 2.12 -1.56
C PHE A 70 -8.47 1.25 -0.99
N LYS A 71 -9.16 0.52 -1.87
CA LYS A 71 -10.05 -0.57 -1.43
C LYS A 71 -9.20 -1.75 -0.98
N GLU A 72 -8.23 -2.13 -1.80
CA GLU A 72 -7.39 -3.30 -1.53
C GLU A 72 -6.02 -3.20 -2.20
N ILE A 73 -5.00 -3.69 -1.50
CA ILE A 73 -3.66 -3.91 -2.05
C ILE A 73 -3.28 -5.37 -1.76
N GLN A 74 -3.37 -6.22 -2.78
CA GLN A 74 -3.04 -7.63 -2.70
C GLN A 74 -1.65 -7.90 -3.25
N ILE A 75 -0.90 -8.73 -2.52
CA ILE A 75 0.42 -9.23 -2.94
C ILE A 75 0.39 -10.74 -2.94
N GLY A 76 0.24 -11.27 -4.15
CA GLY A 76 0.24 -12.70 -4.43
C GLY A 76 1.66 -13.25 -4.59
N GLU A 77 1.78 -14.57 -4.41
CA GLU A 77 2.97 -15.29 -4.82
C GLU A 77 2.95 -15.55 -6.33
N GLY A 78 4.12 -15.49 -6.96
CA GLY A 78 4.32 -15.88 -8.35
C GLY A 78 5.14 -17.17 -8.46
N PRO A 79 5.52 -17.56 -9.69
CA PRO A 79 6.39 -18.69 -9.94
C PRO A 79 7.70 -18.60 -9.15
N ARG A 80 8.21 -19.75 -8.71
CA ARG A 80 9.47 -19.85 -7.96
C ARG A 80 10.53 -20.46 -8.86
N LEU A 81 11.57 -19.68 -9.16
CA LEU A 81 12.70 -20.16 -9.93
C LEU A 81 13.59 -21.05 -9.06
N LYS A 82 13.81 -22.29 -9.48
CA LYS A 82 14.74 -23.23 -8.84
C LYS A 82 16.18 -22.81 -9.17
N ARG A 83 17.00 -22.59 -8.15
CA ARG A 83 18.43 -22.25 -8.25
C ARG A 83 19.20 -23.04 -7.20
N PHE A 84 20.52 -23.08 -7.32
CA PHE A 84 21.38 -23.69 -6.32
C PHE A 84 22.63 -22.83 -6.10
N ARG A 85 23.26 -23.00 -4.94
CA ARG A 85 24.61 -22.51 -4.65
C ARG A 85 25.51 -23.72 -4.42
N ALA A 86 26.76 -23.63 -4.83
CA ALA A 86 27.77 -24.60 -4.44
C ALA A 86 27.93 -24.60 -2.91
N GLY A 87 28.05 -25.79 -2.33
CA GLY A 87 28.26 -26.03 -0.91
C GLY A 87 29.50 -26.89 -0.68
N ALA A 88 29.90 -27.00 0.60
CA ALA A 88 31.05 -27.83 1.00
C ALA A 88 30.89 -29.29 0.55
N HIS A 89 32.02 -29.95 0.28
CA HIS A 89 32.10 -31.35 -0.15
C HIS A 89 31.22 -31.68 -1.37
N GLY A 90 31.20 -30.81 -2.39
CA GLY A 90 30.45 -31.04 -3.64
C GLY A 90 28.93 -30.98 -3.50
N ARG A 91 28.39 -30.54 -2.35
CA ARG A 91 26.94 -30.50 -2.11
C ARG A 91 26.27 -29.33 -2.86
N ALA A 92 25.11 -29.56 -3.45
CA ALA A 92 24.27 -28.49 -4.01
C ALA A 92 23.27 -27.98 -2.95
N LYS A 93 23.34 -26.69 -2.61
CA LYS A 93 22.37 -26.04 -1.69
C LYS A 93 21.26 -25.37 -2.51
N PRO A 94 20.05 -25.94 -2.60
CA PRO A 94 18.98 -25.34 -3.38
C PRO A 94 18.44 -24.08 -2.71
N TYR A 95 18.14 -23.06 -3.51
CA TYR A 95 17.37 -21.90 -3.07
C TYR A 95 16.34 -21.52 -4.14
N LYS A 96 15.25 -20.87 -3.70
CA LYS A 96 14.16 -20.47 -4.59
C LYS A 96 14.21 -18.96 -4.77
N ARG A 97 14.42 -18.48 -6.01
CA ARG A 97 14.25 -17.07 -6.34
C ARG A 97 12.75 -16.83 -6.59
N ARG A 98 12.09 -16.22 -5.60
CA ARG A 98 10.64 -16.03 -5.56
C ARG A 98 10.22 -14.85 -6.44
N MET A 99 9.11 -15.02 -7.16
CA MET A 99 8.41 -13.92 -7.82
C MET A 99 7.13 -13.56 -7.03
N SER A 100 6.56 -12.41 -7.37
CA SER A 100 5.35 -11.86 -6.75
C SER A 100 4.46 -11.18 -7.77
N HIS A 101 3.17 -11.14 -7.51
CA HIS A 101 2.18 -10.36 -8.28
C HIS A 101 1.59 -9.28 -7.38
N ILE A 102 1.44 -8.07 -7.91
CA ILE A 102 0.80 -6.94 -7.22
C ILE A 102 -0.55 -6.69 -7.88
N ARG A 103 -1.60 -6.53 -7.07
CA ARG A 103 -2.91 -6.06 -7.49
C ARG A 103 -3.33 -4.92 -6.58
N VAL A 104 -3.57 -3.75 -7.15
CA VAL A 104 -4.07 -2.55 -6.45
C VAL A 104 -5.47 -2.29 -6.95
N VAL A 105 -6.41 -2.10 -6.03
CA VAL A 105 -7.80 -1.74 -6.29
C VAL A 105 -8.06 -0.39 -5.65
N LEU A 106 -8.37 0.60 -6.48
CA LEU A 106 -8.82 1.92 -6.08
C LEU A 106 -10.35 2.01 -6.18
N THR A 107 -10.93 2.79 -5.29
CA THR A 107 -12.35 3.11 -5.32
C THR A 107 -12.57 4.62 -5.17
N THR A 108 -13.62 5.14 -5.80
CA THR A 108 -14.08 6.51 -5.60
C THR A 108 -14.99 6.54 -4.37
N GLN A 109 -14.81 7.53 -3.49
CA GLN A 109 -15.55 7.65 -2.22
C GLN A 109 -17.04 7.99 -2.45
N ASN A 110 -17.82 7.01 -2.89
CA ASN A 110 -19.28 6.93 -2.73
C ASN A 110 -19.72 5.66 -1.98
N SER A 111 -18.75 4.92 -1.41
CA SER A 111 -19.01 3.76 -0.55
C SER A 111 -18.39 4.03 0.81
N GLN A 112 -19.26 4.27 1.79
CA GLN A 112 -18.92 4.53 3.18
C GLN A 112 -18.01 3.41 3.71
N ILE A 113 -16.75 3.75 4.00
CA ILE A 113 -15.94 2.92 4.89
C ILE A 113 -16.39 3.29 6.31
N PRO A 114 -16.90 2.36 7.13
CA PRO A 114 -17.24 2.66 8.51
C PRO A 114 -15.95 3.00 9.24
N VAL A 115 -15.71 4.30 9.43
CA VAL A 115 -14.60 4.79 10.24
C VAL A 115 -14.81 4.22 11.64
N SER A 116 -13.81 3.50 12.14
CA SER A 116 -13.80 3.00 13.52
C SER A 116 -14.07 4.16 14.48
N LYS A 117 -15.11 4.03 15.30
CA LYS A 117 -15.64 5.03 16.27
C LYS A 117 -14.61 5.60 17.27
N SER A 118 -13.37 5.11 17.27
CA SER A 118 -12.31 5.55 18.19
C SER A 118 -11.76 6.96 17.91
N GLN A 119 -11.80 7.45 16.67
CA GLN A 119 -11.27 8.79 16.32
C GLN A 119 -12.25 9.93 16.61
N ILE A 120 -13.55 9.65 16.74
CA ILE A 120 -14.57 10.67 17.03
C ILE A 120 -14.45 11.13 18.50
N ASN A 121 -14.06 10.23 19.40
CA ASN A 121 -13.98 10.51 20.84
C ASN A 121 -12.78 11.39 21.23
N SER A 122 -11.67 11.34 20.49
CA SER A 122 -10.49 12.18 20.78
C SER A 122 -10.70 13.65 20.40
N ASN A 123 -11.52 13.94 19.38
CA ASN A 123 -11.79 15.31 18.97
C ASN A 123 -12.86 15.99 19.85
N ALA A 124 -13.81 15.23 20.40
CA ALA A 124 -14.82 15.76 21.33
C ALA A 124 -14.26 16.15 22.72
N GLN A 125 -13.16 15.52 23.14
CA GLN A 125 -12.51 15.83 24.42
C GLN A 125 -11.61 17.07 24.35
N ASN A 126 -11.09 17.42 23.17
CA ASN A 126 -10.21 18.59 23.02
C ASN A 126 -10.99 19.92 22.94
N SER A 127 -12.19 19.94 22.37
CA SER A 127 -13.04 21.15 22.30
C SER A 127 -13.69 21.55 23.64
N SER A 128 -13.86 20.59 24.56
CA SER A 128 -14.33 20.85 25.92
C SER A 128 -13.22 21.29 26.88
N ALA A 129 -11.95 21.02 26.55
CA ALA A 129 -10.79 21.49 27.30
C ALA A 129 -10.43 22.95 27.00
N GLU A 130 -10.68 23.43 25.77
CA GLU A 130 -10.45 24.85 25.40
C GLU A 130 -11.48 25.79 26.04
N LYS A 131 -12.76 25.41 26.08
CA LYS A 131 -13.83 26.22 26.73
C LYS A 131 -13.67 26.37 28.25
N LYS A 132 -12.93 25.48 28.92
CA LYS A 132 -12.65 25.60 30.37
C LYS A 132 -11.47 26.52 30.70
N LYS A 133 -10.63 26.88 29.72
CA LYS A 133 -9.49 27.80 29.94
C LYS A 133 -9.88 29.27 29.81
N GLU A 134 -10.90 29.61 29.02
CA GLU A 134 -11.41 30.99 28.88
C GLU A 134 -12.30 31.45 30.04
N GLY A 135 -12.79 30.54 30.89
CA GLY A 135 -13.71 30.84 32.00
C GLY A 135 -13.07 31.08 33.37
N LYS A 136 -11.74 31.12 33.50
CA LYS A 136 -11.05 31.51 34.74
C LYS A 136 -10.50 32.92 34.60
N LYS A 137 -11.35 33.89 34.89
CA LYS A 137 -10.98 35.26 35.26
C LYS A 137 -11.32 35.42 36.73
#